data_AF-A0A3D5KP21-F1
#
_entry.id   AF-A0A3D5KP21-F1
#
_cell.length_a   1.000
_cell.length_b   1.000
_cell.length_c   1.000
_cell.angle_alpha   90.00
_cell.angle_beta   90.00
_cell.angle_gamma   90.00
#
_symmetry.space_group_name_H-M   'P 1'
#
loop_
_entity.id
_entity.type
_entity.pdbx_description
1 polymer ?
#
loop_
_entity_poly.entity_id
_entity_poly.type
_entity_poly.pdbx_seq_one_letter_code
_entity_poly.pdbx_strand_id
1 'polypeptide(L)'
;EGADRKLEGNYYLTEIEKSMIKRVAAAFHSKNKKVIVVLNIPGAIDFLQWRDDADAILVAWQPGQEGGNAIADVLSGKVNPSGKLASTFPANYNDDPSAKNFPGKEFRDRMVMGGFGQKMPEAEITYEEGVYVGYRYYNTFNVKPAYEFGYGLSYTDFSYSDLKLSAATFDDNFTASVTVTNTGKVAGKEVVQLYVSAPTNKLDKPVAELKGFAKTNLLKPGESQTFKFTITAKDLASYQTKLTSWIADAGTYTVKIGTSENVKLSASFKLPKEIIVEKANKVLVPKVAINELKPTAKKGK
;
A
#
# COMPACT_ATOMS: atom_id res chain seq x y z
N GLU A 1 19.96 7.54 9.35
CA GLU A 1 20.13 6.21 9.97
C GLU A 1 20.50 6.41 11.44
N GLY A 2 20.16 5.47 12.34
CA GLY A 2 20.54 5.52 13.75
C GLY A 2 19.54 6.18 14.71
N ALA A 3 18.39 6.66 14.22
CA ALA A 3 17.31 7.16 15.06
C ALA A 3 15.95 7.02 14.37
N ASP A 4 14.92 6.72 15.16
CA ASP A 4 13.54 6.74 14.72
C ASP A 4 12.94 8.15 14.77
N ARG A 5 11.96 8.39 13.90
CA ARG A 5 11.20 9.65 13.89
C ARG A 5 10.39 9.78 15.18
N LYS A 6 10.22 11.02 15.64
CA LYS A 6 9.33 11.35 16.76
C LYS A 6 7.94 11.70 16.24
N LEU A 7 6.94 11.69 17.11
CA LEU A 7 5.60 12.11 16.73
C LEU A 7 5.54 13.63 16.54
N GLU A 8 5.82 14.37 17.61
CA GLU A 8 5.80 15.83 17.61
C GLU A 8 6.90 16.42 16.72
N GLY A 9 6.55 17.40 15.89
CA GLY A 9 7.48 18.10 15.00
C GLY A 9 8.10 17.22 13.91
N ASN A 10 7.53 16.04 13.63
CA ASN A 10 7.98 15.19 12.53
C ASN A 10 6.85 14.39 11.88
N TYR A 11 6.12 13.55 12.63
CA TYR A 11 4.89 12.94 12.12
C TYR A 11 3.74 13.94 12.13
N TYR A 12 3.56 14.66 13.25
CA TYR A 12 2.65 15.79 13.34
C TYR A 12 3.36 17.08 12.91
N LEU A 13 2.66 17.90 12.12
CA LEU A 13 3.09 19.26 11.85
C LEU A 13 3.11 20.07 13.15
N THR A 14 4.09 20.95 13.27
CA THR A 14 4.16 21.91 14.36
C THR A 14 2.98 22.89 14.31
N GLU A 15 2.66 23.52 15.44
CA GLU A 15 1.64 24.58 15.48
C GLU A 15 1.96 25.76 14.55
N ILE A 16 3.25 26.05 14.33
CA ILE A 16 3.69 27.11 13.42
C ILE A 16 3.35 26.74 11.97
N GLU A 17 3.62 25.50 11.55
CA GLU A 17 3.30 25.01 10.20
C GLU A 17 1.79 24.97 9.95
N LYS A 18 1.01 24.42 10.90
CA LYS A 18 -0.46 24.41 10.82
C LYS A 18 -1.04 25.83 10.71
N SER A 19 -0.57 26.74 11.58
CA SER A 19 -0.97 28.15 11.55
C SER A 19 -0.57 28.86 10.26
N MET A 20 0.60 28.53 9.69
CA MET A 20 1.03 29.06 8.40
C MET A 20 0.09 28.60 7.28
N ILE A 21 -0.16 27.30 7.15
CA ILE A 21 -1.05 26.73 6.12
C ILE A 21 -2.41 27.40 6.20
N LYS A 22 -3.02 27.43 7.38
CA LYS A 22 -4.34 28.02 7.60
C LYS A 22 -4.40 29.52 7.24
N ARG A 23 -3.39 30.31 7.63
CA ARG A 23 -3.35 31.74 7.30
C ARG A 23 -3.17 32.00 5.80
N VAL A 24 -2.30 31.22 5.14
CA VAL A 24 -2.10 31.32 3.70
C VAL A 24 -3.36 30.94 2.94
N ALA A 25 -3.98 29.80 3.30
CA ALA A 25 -5.26 29.35 2.76
C ALA A 25 -6.33 30.44 2.87
N ALA A 26 -6.58 30.94 4.09
CA ALA A 26 -7.56 31.99 4.33
C ALA A 26 -7.30 33.25 3.49
N ALA A 27 -6.05 33.71 3.41
CA ALA A 27 -5.69 34.90 2.63
C ALA A 27 -5.96 34.71 1.12
N PHE A 28 -5.59 33.57 0.54
CA PHE A 28 -5.77 33.29 -0.88
C PHE A 28 -7.23 32.98 -1.24
N HIS A 29 -7.91 32.18 -0.42
CA HIS A 29 -9.33 31.88 -0.58
C HIS A 29 -10.20 33.14 -0.49
N SER A 30 -9.85 34.11 0.38
CA SER A 30 -10.54 35.42 0.43
C SER A 30 -10.47 36.22 -0.88
N LYS A 31 -9.55 35.86 -1.78
CA LYS A 31 -9.38 36.41 -3.12
C LYS A 31 -9.78 35.44 -4.23
N ASN A 32 -10.51 34.37 -3.88
CA ASN A 32 -10.91 33.29 -4.79
C ASN A 32 -9.72 32.64 -5.53
N LYS A 33 -8.56 32.57 -4.87
CA LYS A 33 -7.34 31.91 -5.39
C LYS A 33 -7.13 30.58 -4.69
N LYS A 34 -6.40 29.67 -5.35
CA LYS A 34 -6.12 28.31 -4.89
C LYS A 34 -4.78 28.22 -4.14
N VAL A 35 -4.68 27.28 -3.20
CA VAL A 35 -3.45 26.98 -2.44
C VAL A 35 -3.04 25.53 -2.65
N ILE A 36 -1.76 25.33 -2.98
CA ILE A 36 -1.15 24.01 -3.17
C ILE A 36 -0.10 23.81 -2.07
N VAL A 37 -0.15 22.65 -1.40
CA VAL A 37 0.88 22.25 -0.43
C VAL A 37 1.78 21.19 -1.07
N VAL A 38 3.09 21.44 -1.07
CA VAL A 38 4.11 20.50 -1.55
C VAL A 38 4.83 19.90 -0.35
N LEU A 39 4.75 18.58 -0.20
CA LEU A 39 5.37 17.84 0.89
C LEU A 39 6.72 17.27 0.46
N ASN A 40 7.80 17.91 0.92
CA ASN A 40 9.17 17.41 0.83
C ASN A 40 9.50 16.61 2.11
N ILE A 41 9.03 15.37 2.17
CA ILE A 41 9.03 14.54 3.39
C ILE A 41 9.73 13.19 3.16
N PRO A 42 10.39 12.62 4.18
CA PRO A 42 11.07 11.31 4.07
C PRO A 42 10.11 10.11 4.27
N GLY A 43 8.89 10.35 4.75
CA GLY A 43 7.94 9.31 5.11
C GLY A 43 6.57 9.90 5.44
N ALA A 44 5.57 9.05 5.68
CA ALA A 44 4.21 9.47 5.99
C ALA A 44 4.17 10.44 7.20
N ILE A 45 3.27 11.41 7.13
CA ILE A 45 2.95 12.38 8.20
C ILE A 45 1.43 12.35 8.45
N ASP A 46 0.97 13.05 9.47
CA ASP A 46 -0.45 13.34 9.64
C ASP A 46 -0.97 14.27 8.53
N PHE A 47 -2.20 14.02 8.09
CA PHE A 47 -2.90 14.84 7.10
C PHE A 47 -4.19 15.46 7.64
N LEU A 48 -4.81 14.86 8.65
CA LEU A 48 -6.20 15.19 9.00
C LEU A 48 -6.33 16.57 9.65
N GLN A 49 -5.26 17.10 10.23
CA GLN A 49 -5.30 18.40 10.90
C GLN A 49 -5.17 19.62 9.97
N TRP A 50 -4.83 19.44 8.69
CA TRP A 50 -4.50 20.56 7.80
C TRP A 50 -4.89 20.38 6.33
N ARG A 51 -5.10 19.14 5.85
CA ARG A 51 -5.29 18.90 4.41
C ARG A 51 -6.47 19.63 3.81
N ASP A 52 -7.52 19.87 4.60
CA ASP A 52 -8.75 20.52 4.15
C ASP A 52 -8.58 22.03 3.92
N ASP A 53 -7.48 22.62 4.40
CA ASP A 53 -7.09 24.01 4.08
C ASP A 53 -6.40 24.13 2.70
N ALA A 54 -5.98 23.01 2.10
CA ALA A 54 -5.30 22.98 0.79
C ALA A 54 -6.25 22.58 -0.35
N ASP A 55 -6.11 23.19 -1.52
CA ASP A 55 -6.86 22.80 -2.72
C ASP A 55 -6.19 21.64 -3.49
N ALA A 56 -4.87 21.47 -3.32
CA ALA A 56 -4.12 20.34 -3.86
C ALA A 56 -2.89 20.03 -2.99
N ILE A 57 -2.51 18.76 -2.95
CA ILE A 57 -1.35 18.27 -2.20
C ILE A 57 -0.46 17.46 -3.12
N LEU A 58 0.82 17.81 -3.21
CA LEU A 58 1.83 17.06 -3.94
C LEU A 58 2.84 16.46 -2.96
N VAL A 59 2.86 15.14 -2.82
CA VAL A 59 3.95 14.45 -2.11
C VAL A 59 5.15 14.33 -3.04
N ALA A 60 6.12 15.22 -2.86
CA ALA A 60 7.33 15.26 -3.68
C ALA A 60 8.40 14.27 -3.19
N TRP A 61 8.26 13.75 -1.97
CA TRP A 61 9.30 12.98 -1.27
C TRP A 61 10.59 13.79 -1.15
N GLN A 62 11.76 13.15 -1.28
CA GLN A 62 13.07 13.80 -1.31
C GLN A 62 13.74 13.50 -2.66
N PRO A 63 13.41 14.25 -3.73
CA PRO A 63 13.75 13.91 -5.11
C PRO A 63 15.21 14.19 -5.52
N GLY A 64 16.11 14.38 -4.56
CA GLY A 64 17.54 14.63 -4.83
C GLY A 64 17.80 16.00 -5.47
N GLN A 65 18.97 16.12 -6.12
CA GLN A 65 19.48 17.40 -6.64
C GLN A 65 18.61 18.04 -7.74
N GLU A 66 17.87 17.24 -8.52
CA GLU A 66 16.96 17.73 -9.58
C GLU A 66 15.54 17.99 -9.06
N GLY A 67 15.36 17.99 -7.74
CA GLY A 67 14.05 18.09 -7.10
C GLY A 67 13.23 19.29 -7.52
N GLY A 68 13.86 20.46 -7.60
CA GLY A 68 13.19 21.69 -8.06
C GLY A 68 12.64 21.57 -9.48
N ASN A 69 13.43 21.00 -10.39
CA ASN A 69 13.03 20.78 -11.79
C ASN A 69 11.87 19.78 -11.87
N ALA A 70 11.94 18.67 -11.15
CA ALA A 70 10.89 17.66 -11.13
C ALA A 70 9.56 18.20 -10.57
N ILE A 71 9.61 18.96 -9.48
CA ILE A 71 8.42 19.58 -8.87
C ILE A 71 7.82 20.63 -9.83
N ALA A 72 8.65 21.48 -10.45
CA ALA A 72 8.19 22.48 -11.40
C ALA A 72 7.54 21.86 -12.65
N ASP A 73 8.11 20.78 -13.19
CA ASP A 73 7.55 20.07 -14.34
C ASP A 73 6.16 19.48 -14.03
N VAL A 74 5.96 18.96 -12.81
CA VAL A 74 4.64 18.48 -12.37
C VAL A 74 3.67 19.65 -12.17
N LEU A 75 4.01 20.65 -11.36
CA LEU A 75 3.11 21.77 -11.04
C LEU A 75 2.71 22.58 -12.26
N SER A 76 3.58 22.69 -13.27
CA SER A 76 3.29 23.38 -14.54
C SER A 76 2.44 22.55 -15.51
N GLY A 77 2.25 21.25 -15.24
CA GLY A 77 1.55 20.33 -16.14
C GLY A 77 2.39 19.83 -17.32
N LYS A 78 3.67 20.23 -17.42
CA LYS A 78 4.61 19.68 -18.42
C LYS A 78 4.75 18.16 -18.26
N VAL A 79 4.68 17.67 -17.02
CA VAL A 79 4.56 16.25 -16.70
C VAL A 79 3.28 16.03 -15.89
N ASN A 80 2.44 15.11 -16.37
CA ASN A 80 1.26 14.68 -15.63
C ASN A 80 1.67 13.72 -14.48
N PRO A 81 1.30 13.98 -13.21
CA PRO A 81 1.63 13.11 -12.10
C PRO A 81 1.05 11.72 -12.30
N SER A 82 1.87 10.72 -12.02
CA SER A 82 1.52 9.30 -12.19
C SER A 82 2.16 8.41 -11.12
N GLY A 83 2.59 9.00 -10.01
CA GLY A 83 3.04 8.27 -8.83
C GLY A 83 1.85 7.70 -8.07
N LYS A 84 2.07 6.56 -7.40
CA LYS A 84 1.11 5.92 -6.49
C LYS A 84 1.81 5.63 -5.17
N LEU A 85 1.09 5.68 -4.05
CA LEU A 85 1.66 5.44 -2.73
C LEU A 85 2.14 3.99 -2.58
N ALA A 86 3.37 3.79 -2.13
CA ALA A 86 3.93 2.47 -1.80
C ALA A 86 3.65 2.03 -0.35
N SER A 87 3.04 2.91 0.45
CA SER A 87 2.64 2.66 1.84
C SER A 87 1.28 3.28 2.09
N THR A 88 0.49 2.65 2.95
CA THR A 88 -0.72 3.30 3.49
C THR A 88 -0.32 4.48 4.37
N PHE A 89 -0.99 5.61 4.22
CA PHE A 89 -0.85 6.76 5.11
C PHE A 89 -1.95 6.69 6.17
N PRO A 90 -1.63 6.42 7.44
CA PRO A 90 -2.62 6.27 8.50
C PRO A 90 -3.45 7.55 8.68
N ALA A 91 -4.70 7.40 9.10
CA ALA A 91 -5.52 8.53 9.55
C ALA A 91 -4.99 9.11 10.86
N ASN A 92 -4.62 8.23 11.79
CA ASN A 92 -3.88 8.55 13.01
C ASN A 92 -2.71 7.60 13.16
N TYR A 93 -1.63 8.02 13.84
CA TYR A 93 -0.47 7.16 14.09
C TYR A 93 -0.85 5.82 14.75
N ASN A 94 -1.75 5.86 15.73
CA ASN A 94 -2.19 4.68 16.48
C ASN A 94 -3.11 3.74 15.67
N ASP A 95 -3.52 4.12 14.45
CA ASP A 95 -4.24 3.22 13.54
C ASP A 95 -3.30 2.24 12.82
N ASP A 96 -1.98 2.49 12.86
CA ASP A 96 -1.01 1.52 12.34
C ASP A 96 -0.94 0.29 13.26
N PRO A 97 -1.06 -0.94 12.72
CA PRO A 97 -1.13 -2.14 13.55
C PRO A 97 0.15 -2.40 14.34
N SER A 98 1.29 -1.85 13.90
CA SER A 98 2.57 -1.97 14.60
C SER A 98 2.77 -0.88 15.68
N ALA A 99 2.00 0.20 15.68
CA ALA A 99 2.20 1.36 16.55
C ALA A 99 2.20 1.01 18.04
N LYS A 100 1.40 0.02 18.44
CA LYS A 100 1.34 -0.48 19.82
C LYS A 100 2.65 -1.14 20.27
N ASN A 101 3.30 -1.86 19.37
CA ASN A 101 4.47 -2.69 19.69
C ASN A 101 5.80 -2.00 19.35
N PHE A 102 5.78 -0.95 18.51
CA PHE A 102 6.95 -0.18 18.14
C PHE A 102 7.23 0.98 19.13
N PRO A 103 8.50 1.25 19.54
CA PRO A 103 9.76 0.66 19.08
C PRO A 103 10.18 -0.62 19.82
N GLY A 104 9.30 -1.20 20.64
CA GLY A 104 9.58 -2.36 21.46
C GLY A 104 10.13 -2.01 22.84
N LYS A 105 10.76 -2.98 23.47
CA LYS A 105 11.33 -2.89 24.81
C LYS A 105 12.86 -2.97 24.73
N GLU A 106 13.53 -1.95 25.25
CA GLU A 106 14.99 -1.95 25.44
C GLU A 106 15.37 -2.59 26.79
N PHE A 107 16.47 -3.32 26.79
CA PHE A 107 17.10 -3.92 27.96
C PHE A 107 18.46 -3.28 28.18
N ARG A 108 18.48 -2.17 28.93
CA ARG A 108 19.66 -1.32 29.12
C ARG A 108 20.82 -1.99 29.87
N ASP A 109 20.53 -3.07 30.57
CA ASP A 109 21.49 -3.93 31.26
C ASP A 109 22.20 -4.91 30.30
N ARG A 110 21.71 -5.07 29.07
CA ARG A 110 22.24 -6.01 28.07
C ARG A 110 22.72 -5.23 26.84
N MET A 111 24.03 -5.23 26.61
CA MET A 111 24.63 -4.56 25.45
C MET A 111 24.92 -5.56 24.33
N VAL A 112 24.51 -5.24 23.12
CA VAL A 112 24.81 -5.99 21.90
C VAL A 112 25.59 -5.14 20.93
N MET A 113 26.36 -5.77 20.03
CA MET A 113 27.02 -5.06 18.94
C MET A 113 26.00 -4.74 17.86
N GLY A 114 25.71 -3.45 17.66
CA GLY A 114 24.86 -2.95 16.59
C GLY A 114 25.57 -2.89 15.24
N GLY A 115 24.83 -2.45 14.22
CA GLY A 115 25.40 -2.07 12.93
C GLY A 115 26.50 -1.01 13.13
N PHE A 116 27.58 -1.11 12.35
CA PHE A 116 28.74 -0.20 12.44
C PHE A 116 29.60 -0.30 13.71
N GLY A 117 29.48 -1.39 14.48
CA GLY A 117 30.41 -1.67 15.58
C GLY A 117 30.15 -0.85 16.86
N GLN A 118 28.99 -0.20 16.97
CA GLN A 118 28.58 0.49 18.19
C GLN A 118 27.91 -0.47 19.17
N LYS A 119 28.20 -0.36 20.46
CA LYS A 119 27.45 -1.07 21.50
C LYS A 119 26.13 -0.36 21.74
N MET A 120 25.03 -1.12 21.64
CA MET A 120 23.67 -0.62 21.82
C MET A 120 22.93 -1.51 22.82
N PRO A 121 21.91 -0.99 23.53
CA PRO A 121 21.00 -1.83 24.30
C PRO A 121 20.38 -2.93 23.42
N GLU A 122 20.29 -4.14 23.95
CA GLU A 122 19.44 -5.18 23.37
C GLU A 122 18.00 -4.67 23.37
N ALA A 123 17.27 -4.91 22.29
CA ALA A 123 15.86 -4.55 22.18
C ALA A 123 15.05 -5.73 21.64
N GLU A 124 13.82 -5.85 22.11
CA GLU A 124 12.86 -6.85 21.65
C GLU A 124 11.57 -6.16 21.20
N ILE A 125 11.04 -6.60 20.07
CA ILE A 125 9.76 -6.16 19.53
C ILE A 125 8.96 -7.39 19.10
N THR A 126 7.68 -7.43 19.49
CA THR A 126 6.78 -8.53 19.14
C THR A 126 5.88 -8.10 18.00
N TYR A 127 5.88 -8.87 16.91
CA TYR A 127 5.09 -8.56 15.70
C TYR A 127 3.70 -9.19 15.85
N GLU A 128 2.91 -8.69 16.81
CA GLU A 128 1.53 -9.18 17.02
C GLU A 128 0.64 -8.93 15.80
N GLU A 129 0.99 -8.02 14.90
CA GLU A 129 0.26 -7.80 13.66
C GLU A 129 0.38 -8.95 12.66
N GLY A 130 1.36 -9.85 12.83
CA GLY A 130 1.57 -11.01 11.98
C GLY A 130 1.67 -10.63 10.49
N VAL A 131 0.87 -11.28 9.64
CA VAL A 131 0.80 -10.96 8.20
C VAL A 131 0.02 -9.66 7.89
N TYR A 132 -0.69 -9.09 8.87
CA TYR A 132 -1.52 -7.92 8.70
C TYR A 132 -0.70 -6.64 8.87
N VAL A 133 0.26 -6.42 7.96
CA VAL A 133 1.08 -5.21 7.89
C VAL A 133 0.58 -4.30 6.76
N GLY A 134 0.49 -3.00 7.04
CA GLY A 134 0.04 -2.00 6.06
C GLY A 134 -1.34 -2.34 5.51
N TYR A 135 -1.56 -2.17 4.20
CA TYR A 135 -2.88 -2.35 3.57
C TYR A 135 -3.55 -3.69 3.85
N ARG A 136 -2.79 -4.76 4.16
CA ARG A 136 -3.37 -6.04 4.58
C ARG A 136 -4.21 -5.88 5.84
N TYR A 137 -3.78 -5.07 6.79
CA TYR A 137 -4.54 -4.75 7.98
C TYR A 137 -5.71 -3.81 7.68
N TYR A 138 -5.43 -2.63 7.12
CA TYR A 138 -6.46 -1.60 6.89
C TYR A 138 -7.66 -2.15 6.10
N ASN A 139 -7.41 -2.90 5.03
CA ASN A 139 -8.46 -3.54 4.23
C ASN A 139 -9.21 -4.66 4.97
N THR A 140 -8.49 -5.54 5.67
CA THR A 140 -9.09 -6.74 6.27
C THR A 140 -9.91 -6.38 7.50
N PHE A 141 -9.44 -5.41 8.30
CA PHE A 141 -10.08 -4.96 9.53
C PHE A 141 -10.93 -3.70 9.33
N ASN A 142 -11.05 -3.20 8.10
CA ASN A 142 -11.85 -2.04 7.73
C ASN A 142 -11.48 -0.78 8.55
N VAL A 143 -10.18 -0.55 8.72
CA VAL A 143 -9.62 0.66 9.33
C VAL A 143 -9.38 1.66 8.21
N LYS A 144 -9.97 2.86 8.30
CA LYS A 144 -9.94 3.85 7.23
C LYS A 144 -8.62 4.65 7.27
N PRO A 145 -7.76 4.59 6.25
CA PRO A 145 -6.56 5.42 6.19
C PRO A 145 -6.86 6.87 5.76
N ALA A 146 -5.88 7.76 5.92
CA ALA A 146 -5.94 9.09 5.30
C ALA A 146 -5.82 8.98 3.77
N TYR A 147 -4.86 8.15 3.32
CA TYR A 147 -4.69 7.73 1.93
C TYR A 147 -4.23 6.27 1.90
N GLU A 148 -4.88 5.47 1.07
CA GLU A 148 -4.62 4.04 1.01
C GLU A 148 -3.38 3.67 0.18
N PHE A 149 -2.85 2.47 0.39
CA PHE A 149 -1.81 1.91 -0.48
C PHE A 149 -2.27 1.90 -1.94
N GLY A 150 -1.36 2.30 -2.84
CA GLY A 150 -1.66 2.42 -4.28
C GLY A 150 -2.37 3.71 -4.66
N TYR A 151 -2.85 4.54 -3.72
CA TYR A 151 -3.52 5.80 -4.05
C TYR A 151 -2.60 6.76 -4.81
N GLY A 152 -3.17 7.50 -5.76
CA GLY A 152 -2.48 8.61 -6.43
C GLY A 152 -3.31 9.14 -7.59
N LEU A 153 -3.39 10.46 -7.71
CA LEU A 153 -4.17 11.15 -8.71
C LEU A 153 -3.35 11.46 -9.97
N SER A 154 -4.06 11.91 -11.00
CA SER A 154 -3.52 12.39 -12.27
C SER A 154 -4.28 13.65 -12.70
N TYR A 155 -3.73 14.42 -13.63
CA TYR A 155 -4.45 15.52 -14.29
C TYR A 155 -5.44 15.04 -15.37
N THR A 156 -5.51 13.74 -15.61
CA THR A 156 -6.48 13.10 -16.51
C THR A 156 -7.16 11.92 -15.81
N ASP A 157 -8.23 11.42 -16.41
CA ASP A 157 -9.00 10.28 -15.91
C ASP A 157 -8.71 9.02 -16.72
N PHE A 158 -8.84 7.85 -16.08
CA PHE A 158 -8.66 6.55 -16.71
C PHE A 158 -9.83 5.61 -16.40
N SER A 159 -10.25 4.84 -17.40
CA SER A 159 -11.22 3.76 -17.26
C SER A 159 -10.57 2.40 -17.45
N TYR A 160 -11.12 1.39 -16.78
CA TYR A 160 -10.69 0.00 -16.86
C TYR A 160 -11.81 -0.83 -17.47
N SER A 161 -11.50 -1.67 -18.45
CA SER A 161 -12.47 -2.55 -19.11
C SER A 161 -11.88 -3.92 -19.43
N ASP A 162 -12.75 -4.83 -19.87
CA ASP A 162 -12.37 -6.10 -20.48
C ASP A 162 -11.47 -6.99 -19.60
N LEU A 163 -11.73 -7.04 -18.30
CA LEU A 163 -11.08 -8.02 -17.43
C LEU A 163 -11.47 -9.43 -17.86
N LYS A 164 -10.50 -10.20 -18.37
CA LYS A 164 -10.70 -11.59 -18.81
C LYS A 164 -9.62 -12.49 -18.22
N LEU A 165 -10.06 -13.60 -17.62
CA LEU A 165 -9.18 -14.69 -17.21
C LEU A 165 -9.11 -15.70 -18.36
N SER A 166 -7.91 -16.18 -18.70
CA SER A 166 -7.75 -17.18 -19.76
C SER A 166 -8.27 -18.57 -19.37
N ALA A 167 -8.54 -18.79 -18.09
CA ALA A 167 -9.17 -20.00 -17.56
C ALA A 167 -10.04 -19.66 -16.33
N ALA A 168 -11.14 -20.40 -16.17
CA ALA A 168 -12.01 -20.31 -14.97
C ALA A 168 -11.58 -21.29 -13.86
N THR A 169 -10.73 -22.26 -14.20
CA THR A 169 -10.15 -23.24 -13.28
C THR A 169 -8.64 -23.13 -13.37
N PHE A 170 -7.98 -23.08 -12.23
CA PHE A 170 -6.53 -23.04 -12.16
C PHE A 170 -5.93 -24.40 -12.53
N ASP A 171 -5.03 -24.40 -13.51
CA ASP A 171 -4.20 -25.52 -13.92
C ASP A 171 -2.79 -24.99 -14.25
N ASP A 172 -1.84 -25.19 -13.32
CA ASP A 172 -0.47 -24.65 -13.31
C ASP A 172 -0.32 -23.10 -13.33
N ASN A 173 -0.83 -22.44 -14.35
CA ASN A 173 -0.87 -20.98 -14.46
C ASN A 173 -1.97 -20.51 -15.42
N PHE A 174 -2.38 -19.25 -15.31
CA PHE A 174 -3.25 -18.62 -16.30
C PHE A 174 -2.96 -17.12 -16.38
N THR A 175 -3.58 -16.42 -17.35
CA THR A 175 -3.41 -14.98 -17.51
C THR A 175 -4.69 -14.22 -17.16
N ALA A 176 -4.54 -13.10 -16.44
CA ALA A 176 -5.56 -12.08 -16.29
C ALA A 176 -5.21 -10.91 -17.21
N SER A 177 -6.11 -10.58 -18.14
CA SER A 177 -5.94 -9.45 -19.06
C SER A 177 -6.91 -8.33 -18.74
N VAL A 178 -6.48 -7.08 -18.92
CA VAL A 178 -7.31 -5.88 -18.67
C VAL A 178 -6.87 -4.74 -19.57
N THR A 179 -7.83 -3.93 -20.04
CA THR A 179 -7.58 -2.75 -20.86
C THR A 179 -7.75 -1.48 -20.02
N VAL A 180 -6.82 -0.55 -20.16
CA VAL A 180 -6.88 0.79 -19.58
C VAL A 180 -6.98 1.80 -20.70
N THR A 181 -7.87 2.78 -20.55
CA THR A 181 -8.06 3.87 -21.52
C THR A 181 -7.94 5.20 -20.82
N ASN A 182 -7.21 6.16 -21.40
CA ASN A 182 -7.23 7.55 -20.94
C ASN A 182 -8.53 8.20 -21.43
N THR A 183 -9.44 8.52 -20.52
CA THR A 183 -10.76 9.09 -20.82
C THR A 183 -10.82 10.59 -20.58
N GLY A 184 -9.76 11.18 -20.03
CA GLY A 184 -9.71 12.62 -19.80
C GLY A 184 -9.19 13.41 -21.01
N LYS A 185 -8.71 14.64 -20.75
CA LYS A 185 -8.42 15.64 -21.79
C LYS A 185 -6.93 15.86 -22.04
N VAL A 186 -6.05 15.31 -21.20
CA VAL A 186 -4.60 15.49 -21.32
C VAL A 186 -3.90 14.14 -21.31
N ALA A 187 -2.70 14.07 -21.88
CA ALA A 187 -1.92 12.85 -21.85
C ALA A 187 -1.50 12.48 -20.42
N GLY A 188 -1.42 11.19 -20.12
CA GLY A 188 -1.08 10.72 -18.78
C GLY A 188 -0.62 9.27 -18.76
N LYS A 189 -0.14 8.82 -17.60
CA LYS A 189 0.19 7.43 -17.34
C LYS A 189 -0.60 6.92 -16.15
N GLU A 190 -1.06 5.68 -16.21
CA GLU A 190 -1.81 5.02 -15.13
C GLU A 190 -1.07 3.75 -14.67
N VAL A 191 -1.18 3.43 -13.39
CA VAL A 191 -0.67 2.19 -12.80
C VAL A 191 -1.84 1.24 -12.55
N VAL A 192 -1.81 0.09 -13.21
CA VAL A 192 -2.75 -1.02 -13.01
C VAL A 192 -2.22 -1.91 -11.91
N GLN A 193 -3.05 -2.21 -10.92
CA GLN A 193 -2.70 -3.07 -9.80
C GLN A 193 -3.62 -4.29 -9.81
N LEU A 194 -3.01 -5.48 -9.79
CA LEU A 194 -3.69 -6.78 -9.70
C LEU A 194 -3.54 -7.33 -8.30
N TYR A 195 -4.68 -7.51 -7.65
CA TYR A 195 -4.78 -8.14 -6.34
C TYR A 195 -5.48 -9.49 -6.45
N VAL A 196 -5.16 -10.40 -5.54
CA VAL A 196 -5.83 -11.70 -5.40
C VAL A 196 -6.42 -11.81 -4.01
N SER A 197 -7.71 -12.12 -3.95
CA SER A 197 -8.40 -12.57 -2.75
C SER A 197 -8.43 -14.10 -2.73
N ALA A 198 -7.86 -14.69 -1.67
CA ALA A 198 -7.85 -16.13 -1.47
C ALA A 198 -9.07 -16.60 -0.66
N PRO A 199 -9.47 -17.89 -0.79
CA PRO A 199 -10.52 -18.46 0.05
C PRO A 199 -10.09 -18.50 1.53
N THR A 200 -11.04 -18.21 2.42
CA THR A 200 -10.86 -18.38 3.86
C THR A 200 -11.15 -19.84 4.22
N ASN A 201 -10.09 -20.61 4.47
CA ASN A 201 -10.17 -22.03 4.83
C ASN A 201 -9.41 -22.29 6.14
N LYS A 202 -8.28 -23.01 6.07
CA LYS A 202 -7.47 -23.44 7.21
C LYS A 202 -6.67 -22.28 7.84
N LEU A 203 -6.25 -21.32 7.02
CA LEU A 203 -5.54 -20.11 7.42
C LEU A 203 -6.43 -18.90 7.20
N ASP A 204 -6.46 -18.00 8.19
CA ASP A 204 -6.90 -16.64 7.96
C ASP A 204 -5.93 -15.95 6.99
N LYS A 205 -6.47 -15.03 6.18
CA LYS A 205 -5.74 -14.38 5.11
C LYS A 205 -6.19 -12.93 4.99
N PRO A 206 -5.30 -12.02 4.56
CA PRO A 206 -5.70 -10.69 4.13
C PRO A 206 -6.82 -10.78 3.08
N VAL A 207 -7.75 -9.82 3.13
CA VAL A 207 -8.90 -9.80 2.20
C VAL A 207 -8.46 -9.73 0.74
N ALA A 208 -7.30 -9.16 0.44
CA ALA A 208 -6.65 -9.18 -0.87
C ALA A 208 -5.15 -8.89 -0.71
N GLU A 209 -4.35 -9.38 -1.66
CA GLU A 209 -2.90 -9.13 -1.71
C GLU A 209 -2.46 -8.76 -3.13
N LEU A 210 -1.59 -7.77 -3.27
CA LEU A 210 -1.01 -7.38 -4.56
C LEU A 210 -0.13 -8.51 -5.09
N LYS A 211 -0.40 -8.97 -6.33
CA LYS A 211 0.37 -10.03 -7.02
C LYS A 211 1.00 -9.54 -8.32
N GLY A 212 0.56 -8.41 -8.86
CA GLY A 212 1.19 -7.79 -10.02
C GLY A 212 0.80 -6.34 -10.16
N PHE A 213 1.66 -5.55 -10.80
CA PHE A 213 1.32 -4.20 -11.23
C PHE A 213 2.08 -3.85 -12.50
N ALA A 214 1.52 -2.94 -13.29
CA ALA A 214 2.16 -2.43 -14.49
C ALA A 214 1.76 -0.98 -14.72
N LYS A 215 2.61 -0.21 -15.39
CA LYS A 215 2.35 1.19 -15.72
C LYS A 215 2.20 1.35 -17.22
N THR A 216 1.22 2.14 -17.65
CA THR A 216 1.01 2.41 -19.07
C THR A 216 2.18 3.20 -19.65
N ASN A 217 2.29 3.13 -20.98
CA ASN A 217 2.94 4.17 -21.75
C ASN A 217 2.22 5.51 -21.53
N LEU A 218 2.80 6.59 -22.06
CA LEU A 218 2.09 7.87 -22.08
C LEU A 218 0.92 7.76 -23.05
N LEU A 219 -0.31 7.70 -22.53
CA LEU A 219 -1.53 7.59 -23.32
C LEU A 219 -2.09 8.98 -23.59
N LYS A 220 -2.33 9.31 -24.85
CA LYS A 220 -3.12 10.50 -25.23
C LYS A 220 -4.61 10.27 -24.90
N PRO A 221 -5.42 11.33 -24.84
CA PRO A 221 -6.88 11.19 -24.73
C PRO A 221 -7.45 10.18 -25.74
N GLY A 222 -8.22 9.21 -25.25
CA GLY A 222 -8.83 8.13 -26.03
C GLY A 222 -7.91 6.94 -26.34
N GLU A 223 -6.60 7.02 -26.08
CA GLU A 223 -5.71 5.88 -26.28
C GLU A 223 -5.85 4.84 -25.17
N SER A 224 -5.68 3.58 -25.55
CA SER A 224 -5.79 2.43 -24.67
C SER A 224 -4.53 1.57 -24.67
N GLN A 225 -4.29 0.88 -23.56
CA GLN A 225 -3.27 -0.16 -23.44
C GLN A 225 -3.83 -1.37 -22.70
N THR A 226 -3.60 -2.58 -23.23
CA THR A 226 -3.99 -3.83 -22.60
C THR A 226 -2.79 -4.47 -21.90
N PHE A 227 -2.99 -4.90 -20.66
CA PHE A 227 -2.02 -5.68 -19.89
C PHE A 227 -2.42 -7.14 -19.81
N LYS A 228 -1.43 -8.01 -19.63
CA LYS A 228 -1.60 -9.41 -19.27
C LYS A 228 -0.71 -9.72 -18.08
N PHE A 229 -1.30 -10.22 -17.01
CA PHE A 229 -0.61 -10.68 -15.82
C PHE A 229 -0.70 -12.20 -15.75
N THR A 230 0.44 -12.87 -15.63
CA THR A 230 0.46 -14.32 -15.38
C THR A 230 0.28 -14.56 -13.88
N ILE A 231 -0.63 -15.46 -13.54
CA ILE A 231 -0.90 -15.91 -12.17
C ILE A 231 -0.45 -17.36 -12.06
N THR A 232 0.45 -17.61 -11.12
CA THR A 232 1.07 -18.91 -10.83
C THR A 232 0.65 -19.43 -9.46
N ALA A 233 0.99 -20.68 -9.14
CA ALA A 233 0.68 -21.26 -7.83
C ALA A 233 1.36 -20.47 -6.68
N LYS A 234 2.53 -19.89 -6.94
CA LYS A 234 3.28 -19.06 -5.98
C LYS A 234 2.52 -17.78 -5.62
N ASP A 235 1.79 -17.20 -6.56
CA ASP A 235 0.98 -16.01 -6.31
C ASP A 235 -0.22 -16.31 -5.40
N LEU A 236 -0.66 -17.57 -5.34
CA LEU A 236 -1.78 -18.02 -4.52
C LEU A 236 -1.34 -18.50 -3.13
N ALA A 237 -0.04 -18.67 -2.91
CA ALA A 237 0.46 -19.40 -1.77
C ALA A 237 0.41 -18.59 -0.47
N SER A 238 0.12 -19.28 0.63
CA SER A 238 0.28 -18.82 2.01
C SER A 238 1.19 -19.81 2.75
N TYR A 239 2.04 -19.32 3.65
CA TYR A 239 2.93 -20.20 4.41
C TYR A 239 2.21 -20.85 5.59
N GLN A 240 2.16 -22.18 5.63
CA GLN A 240 1.57 -22.94 6.73
C GLN A 240 2.66 -23.48 7.64
N THR A 241 2.87 -22.81 8.77
CA THR A 241 3.94 -23.12 9.74
C THR A 241 3.92 -24.56 10.24
N LYS A 242 2.73 -25.15 10.47
CA LYS A 242 2.59 -26.57 10.88
C LYS A 242 3.09 -27.56 9.83
N LEU A 243 2.91 -27.24 8.54
CA LEU A 243 3.38 -28.08 7.43
C LEU A 243 4.78 -27.70 6.95
N THR A 244 5.36 -26.61 7.46
CA THR A 244 6.64 -26.06 6.97
C THR A 244 6.64 -25.92 5.44
N SER A 245 5.55 -25.40 4.88
CA SER A 245 5.31 -25.39 3.44
C SER A 245 4.50 -24.17 3.00
N TRP A 246 4.78 -23.70 1.79
CA TRP A 246 3.91 -22.79 1.05
C TRP A 246 2.80 -23.60 0.40
N ILE A 247 1.54 -23.24 0.68
CA ILE A 247 0.36 -23.93 0.18
C ILE A 247 -0.59 -22.97 -0.53
N ALA A 248 -1.21 -23.41 -1.60
CA ALA A 248 -2.36 -22.75 -2.20
C ALA A 248 -3.62 -23.56 -1.84
N ASP A 249 -4.50 -22.97 -1.04
CA ASP A 249 -5.71 -23.63 -0.55
C ASP A 249 -6.73 -23.86 -1.69
N ALA A 250 -7.37 -25.03 -1.74
CA ALA A 250 -8.48 -25.26 -2.66
C ALA A 250 -9.64 -24.27 -2.42
N GLY A 251 -10.30 -23.81 -3.47
CA GLY A 251 -11.47 -22.96 -3.35
C GLY A 251 -11.57 -21.90 -4.44
N THR A 252 -12.44 -20.93 -4.20
CA THR A 252 -12.67 -19.81 -5.13
C THR A 252 -11.76 -18.65 -4.77
N TYR A 253 -10.92 -18.26 -5.72
CA TYR A 253 -10.10 -17.06 -5.66
C TYR A 253 -10.78 -15.96 -6.48
N THR A 254 -10.49 -14.70 -6.15
CA THR A 254 -10.96 -13.55 -6.92
C THR A 254 -9.79 -12.66 -7.31
N VAL A 255 -9.58 -12.48 -8.60
CA VAL A 255 -8.70 -11.46 -9.17
C VAL A 255 -9.44 -10.13 -9.11
N LYS A 256 -8.76 -9.09 -8.63
CA LYS A 256 -9.28 -7.72 -8.54
C LYS A 256 -8.31 -6.79 -9.25
N ILE A 257 -8.82 -5.97 -10.17
CA ILE A 257 -8.06 -4.89 -10.80
C ILE A 257 -8.52 -3.56 -10.23
N GLY A 258 -7.55 -2.71 -9.86
CA GLY A 258 -7.86 -1.37 -9.39
C GLY A 258 -6.64 -0.46 -9.34
N THR A 259 -6.83 0.68 -8.69
CA THR A 259 -5.78 1.66 -8.39
C THR A 259 -5.34 1.61 -6.93
N SER A 260 -6.09 0.93 -6.07
CA SER A 260 -5.86 0.83 -4.62
C SER A 260 -6.89 -0.15 -4.01
N GLU A 261 -7.39 0.10 -2.79
CA GLU A 261 -8.64 -0.50 -2.28
C GLU A 261 -9.85 -0.25 -3.20
N ASN A 262 -9.75 0.75 -4.09
CA ASN A 262 -10.73 1.03 -5.13
C ASN A 262 -10.68 0.00 -6.27
N VAL A 263 -11.36 -1.13 -6.05
CA VAL A 263 -11.55 -2.17 -7.05
C VAL A 263 -12.42 -1.65 -8.21
N LYS A 264 -11.90 -1.73 -9.43
CA LYS A 264 -12.61 -1.34 -10.66
C LYS A 264 -13.28 -2.53 -11.33
N LEU A 265 -12.59 -3.67 -11.36
CA LEU A 265 -13.06 -4.91 -12.00
C LEU A 265 -12.67 -6.10 -11.14
N SER A 266 -13.47 -7.16 -11.18
CA SER A 266 -13.15 -8.43 -10.54
C SER A 266 -13.60 -9.63 -11.39
N ALA A 267 -12.89 -10.73 -11.24
CA ALA A 267 -13.22 -12.01 -11.85
C ALA A 267 -12.75 -13.15 -10.94
N SER A 268 -13.53 -14.22 -10.85
CA SER A 268 -13.23 -15.35 -9.97
C SER A 268 -12.81 -16.58 -10.77
N PHE A 269 -11.95 -17.39 -10.16
CA PHE A 269 -11.54 -18.70 -10.67
C PHE A 269 -11.48 -19.71 -9.53
N LYS A 270 -11.54 -21.00 -9.87
CA LYS A 270 -11.50 -22.10 -8.90
C LYS A 270 -10.15 -22.79 -8.91
N LEU A 271 -9.54 -22.98 -7.74
CA LEU A 271 -8.47 -23.94 -7.53
C LEU A 271 -9.10 -25.24 -6.99
N PRO A 272 -9.18 -26.32 -7.78
CA PRO A 272 -9.99 -27.49 -7.41
C PRO A 272 -9.41 -28.30 -6.25
N LYS A 273 -8.08 -28.29 -6.08
CA LYS A 273 -7.37 -29.04 -5.05
C LYS A 273 -6.26 -28.19 -4.43
N GLU A 274 -5.96 -28.46 -3.17
CA GLU A 274 -4.83 -27.83 -2.49
C GLU A 274 -3.53 -28.22 -3.19
N ILE A 275 -2.62 -27.27 -3.31
CA ILE A 275 -1.28 -27.48 -3.89
C ILE A 275 -0.24 -27.17 -2.82
N ILE A 276 0.66 -28.10 -2.56
CA ILE A 276 1.93 -27.79 -1.88
C ILE A 276 2.83 -27.15 -2.94
N VAL A 277 2.94 -25.83 -2.89
CA VAL A 277 3.69 -25.04 -3.88
C VAL A 277 5.19 -25.23 -3.66
N GLU A 278 5.62 -25.21 -2.39
CA GLU A 278 7.01 -25.37 -2.01
C GLU A 278 7.12 -25.92 -0.60
N LYS A 279 7.98 -26.93 -0.39
CA LYS A 279 8.35 -27.41 0.95
C LYS A 279 9.58 -26.65 1.42
N ALA A 280 9.53 -26.12 2.64
CA ALA A 280 10.61 -25.35 3.23
C ALA A 280 11.27 -26.12 4.38
N ASN A 281 12.34 -25.53 4.92
CA ASN A 281 12.97 -25.98 6.17
C ASN A 281 12.40 -25.21 7.36
N LYS A 282 12.31 -25.88 8.52
CA LYS A 282 11.82 -25.26 9.76
C LYS A 282 12.95 -24.44 10.40
N VAL A 283 13.04 -23.17 10.03
CA VAL A 283 14.09 -22.23 10.49
C VAL A 283 13.46 -20.94 11.04
N LEU A 284 14.21 -20.21 11.87
CA LEU A 284 13.80 -18.93 12.47
C LEU A 284 12.45 -18.97 13.21
N VAL A 285 12.16 -20.09 13.87
CA VAL A 285 10.92 -20.26 14.65
C VAL A 285 10.97 -19.33 15.87
N PRO A 286 9.89 -18.58 16.17
CA PRO A 286 9.80 -17.78 17.38
C PRO A 286 10.12 -18.61 18.63
N LYS A 287 10.96 -18.06 19.52
CA LYS A 287 11.28 -18.69 20.81
C LYS A 287 10.18 -18.52 21.86
N VAL A 288 9.25 -17.62 21.60
CA VAL A 288 8.10 -17.29 22.46
C VAL A 288 6.82 -17.39 21.64
N ALA A 289 5.70 -17.65 22.31
CA ALA A 289 4.39 -17.59 21.68
C ALA A 289 4.06 -16.13 21.31
N ILE A 290 3.56 -15.93 20.09
CA ILE A 290 3.11 -14.62 19.59
C ILE A 290 1.59 -14.70 19.40
N ASN A 291 0.86 -13.79 20.05
CA ASN A 291 -0.59 -13.69 19.90
C ASN A 291 -0.91 -12.81 18.70
N GLU A 292 -0.83 -13.41 17.50
CA GLU A 292 -1.08 -12.69 16.26
C GLU A 292 -2.54 -12.18 16.14
N LEU A 293 -2.71 -11.00 15.53
CA LEU A 293 -3.99 -10.46 15.13
C LEU A 293 -4.74 -11.47 14.26
N LYS A 294 -6.04 -11.60 14.53
CA LYS A 294 -6.93 -12.44 13.72
C LYS A 294 -8.15 -11.65 13.31
N PRO A 295 -8.60 -11.73 12.05
CA PRO A 295 -9.86 -11.15 11.65
C PRO A 295 -10.99 -11.79 12.46
N THR A 296 -11.90 -10.97 12.96
CA THR A 296 -13.12 -11.49 13.59
C THR A 296 -13.87 -12.31 12.55
N ALA A 297 -14.25 -13.55 12.90
CA ALA A 297 -15.03 -14.39 12.00
C ALA A 297 -16.26 -13.59 11.55
N LYS A 298 -16.43 -13.40 10.24
CA LYS A 298 -17.65 -12.79 9.69
C LYS A 298 -18.82 -13.62 10.23
N LYS A 299 -19.60 -13.05 11.16
CA LYS A 299 -20.93 -13.57 11.45
C LYS A 299 -21.65 -13.59 10.11
N GLY A 300 -22.04 -14.78 9.65
CA GLY A 300 -22.70 -14.95 8.35
C GLY A 300 -23.85 -13.96 8.21
N LYS A 301 -23.89 -13.26 7.08
CA LYS A 301 -25.13 -12.70 6.57
C LYS A 301 -25.78 -13.76 5.69
#